data_AF-A0A023B3Q4-F1
#
_entry.id   AF-A0A023B3Q4-F1
#
_cell.length_a   1.000
_cell.length_b   1.000
_cell.length_c   1.000
_cell.angle_alpha   90.00
_cell.angle_beta   90.00
_cell.angle_gamma   90.00
#
_symmetry.space_group_name_H-M   'P 1'
#
loop_
_entity.id
_entity.type
_entity.pdbx_description
1 polymer ?
#
loop_
_entity_poly.entity_id
_entity_poly.type
_entity_poly.pdbx_seq_one_letter_code
_entity_poly.pdbx_strand_id
1 'polypeptide(L)'
;MTSICYNRYWEALSALCQMGQALLNVVSLAFSYERTEREMDGLTGTEWKAQVVHTASLLHATCIASLKCEATIVGKPLDVFGGMTETEMRELNSVDDQSALVLYWLQDLLASRLASGGLDIRNPPVVAQVWTSLVNYVNAYAIAKKIAQFPLPLPLHQSLAFSDIFVAFLSPFVISAFVPSITVCLLIVFATSAAYHGIFIVNAALQQPFGTKSCHLPLAMLHRQVIKGMLSLVTQKVAEKIVKLGEDEHEAAASEEPSDFVFPAVDRHYIYEAMHKRKPHKFTHSGSGVLTQVSMFSHTDPHTTKHHTPGVLTLNHCVATGFSPIPTDLVPLPSIKHPAFNKLPSQPKSDKNLYSRTELNKTETEAEVEATNTQQKV
;
A
#
# COMPACT_ATOMS: atom_id res chain seq x y z
N MET A 1 12.08 -3.16 23.74
CA MET A 1 11.54 -3.94 22.61
C MET A 1 10.11 -3.54 22.25
N THR A 2 9.15 -3.61 23.19
CA THR A 2 7.71 -3.38 22.91
C THR A 2 7.38 -2.12 22.11
N SER A 3 7.96 -0.96 22.47
CA SER A 3 7.78 0.29 21.71
C SER A 3 8.21 0.18 20.23
N ILE A 4 9.23 -0.62 19.89
CA ILE A 4 9.67 -0.80 18.49
C ILE A 4 8.62 -1.59 17.70
N CYS A 5 8.04 -2.63 18.31
CA CYS A 5 7.00 -3.45 17.70
C CYS A 5 5.70 -2.63 17.51
N TYR A 6 5.32 -1.87 18.55
CA TYR A 6 4.20 -0.94 18.53
C TYR A 6 4.36 0.14 17.45
N ASN A 7 5.54 0.77 17.37
CA ASN A 7 5.82 1.80 16.36
C ASN A 7 5.71 1.22 14.94
N ARG A 8 6.28 0.04 14.65
CA ARG A 8 6.14 -0.64 13.34
C ARG A 8 4.68 -0.92 12.96
N TYR A 9 3.85 -1.33 13.92
CA TYR A 9 2.42 -1.56 13.67
C TYR A 9 1.69 -0.26 13.28
N TRP A 10 1.92 0.84 14.00
CA TRP A 10 1.30 2.13 13.70
C TRP A 10 1.89 2.82 12.46
N GLU A 11 3.17 2.62 12.17
CA GLU A 11 3.82 3.06 10.91
C GLU A 11 3.17 2.36 9.71
N ALA A 12 2.96 1.04 9.78
CA ALA A 12 2.27 0.27 8.75
C ALA A 12 0.80 0.71 8.55
N LEU A 13 0.05 0.91 9.63
CA LEU A 13 -1.33 1.41 9.54
C LEU A 13 -1.39 2.83 8.96
N SER A 14 -0.49 3.72 9.41
CA SER A 14 -0.42 5.10 8.89
C SER A 14 -0.08 5.12 7.40
N ALA A 15 0.85 4.28 6.96
CA ALA A 15 1.19 4.12 5.55
C ALA A 15 0.00 3.61 4.71
N LEU A 16 -0.76 2.62 5.19
CA LEU A 16 -1.99 2.17 4.52
C LEU A 16 -3.07 3.27 4.42
N CYS A 17 -3.26 4.05 5.49
CA CYS A 17 -4.21 5.16 5.49
C CYS A 17 -3.79 6.27 4.52
N GLN A 18 -2.50 6.64 4.50
CA GLN A 18 -1.94 7.62 3.56
C GLN A 18 -2.04 7.11 2.12
N MET A 19 -1.77 5.83 1.87
CA MET A 19 -1.94 5.18 0.57
C MET A 19 -3.41 5.30 0.09
N GLY A 20 -4.38 4.95 0.95
CA GLY A 20 -5.80 5.10 0.62
C GLY A 20 -6.23 6.54 0.33
N GLN A 21 -5.80 7.50 1.16
CA GLN A 21 -6.09 8.92 1.01
C GLN A 21 -5.46 9.53 -0.25
N ALA A 22 -4.19 9.21 -0.54
CA ALA A 22 -3.49 9.70 -1.72
C ALA A 22 -4.19 9.26 -3.02
N LEU A 23 -4.68 8.01 -3.07
CA LEU A 23 -5.41 7.51 -4.24
C LEU A 23 -6.81 8.13 -4.39
N LEU A 24 -7.51 8.37 -3.29
CA LEU A 24 -8.77 9.12 -3.31
C LEU A 24 -8.57 10.55 -3.82
N ASN A 25 -7.46 11.21 -3.47
CA ASN A 25 -7.10 12.52 -3.99
C ASN A 25 -6.80 12.48 -5.50
N VAL A 26 -6.09 11.45 -5.99
CA VAL A 26 -5.87 11.24 -7.44
C VAL A 26 -7.20 11.14 -8.19
N VAL A 27 -8.13 10.29 -7.71
CA VAL A 27 -9.46 10.12 -8.34
C VAL A 27 -10.28 11.42 -8.27
N SER A 28 -10.33 12.07 -7.10
CA SER A 28 -11.10 13.31 -6.90
C SER A 28 -10.62 14.45 -7.81
N LEU A 29 -9.31 14.66 -7.90
CA LEU A 29 -8.71 15.66 -8.80
C LEU A 29 -8.90 15.29 -10.28
N ALA A 30 -8.74 14.02 -10.65
CA ALA A 30 -9.04 13.56 -12.00
C ALA A 30 -10.52 13.78 -12.38
N PHE A 31 -11.43 13.71 -11.41
CA PHE A 31 -12.87 13.86 -11.61
C PHE A 31 -13.37 15.31 -11.61
N SER A 32 -12.71 16.22 -10.89
CA SER A 32 -13.10 17.63 -10.81
C SER A 32 -12.69 18.44 -12.05
N TYR A 33 -11.59 18.08 -12.70
CA TYR A 33 -11.05 18.78 -13.89
C TYR A 33 -11.26 18.03 -15.22
N GLU A 34 -12.09 16.98 -15.22
CA GLU A 34 -12.58 16.30 -16.42
C GLU A 34 -13.68 17.14 -17.10
N ARG A 35 -13.47 17.53 -18.36
CA ARG A 35 -14.43 18.30 -19.16
C ARG A 35 -15.43 17.40 -19.85
N THR A 36 -16.50 17.07 -19.12
CA THR A 36 -17.54 16.10 -19.51
C THR A 36 -18.23 16.40 -20.85
N GLU A 37 -18.28 17.67 -21.27
CA GLU A 37 -18.91 18.12 -22.53
C GLU A 37 -18.14 17.68 -23.80
N ARG A 38 -16.87 17.28 -23.68
CA ARG A 38 -16.02 17.00 -24.84
C ARG A 38 -15.86 15.51 -25.06
N GLU A 39 -16.75 14.96 -25.90
CA GLU A 39 -16.58 13.64 -26.50
C GLU A 39 -15.26 13.63 -27.29
N MET A 40 -14.41 12.65 -26.97
CA MET A 40 -13.02 12.55 -27.42
C MET A 40 -12.70 11.07 -27.61
N ASP A 41 -12.11 10.72 -28.74
CA ASP A 41 -11.64 9.37 -29.07
C ASP A 41 -12.71 8.26 -28.97
N GLY A 42 -13.99 8.64 -29.00
CA GLY A 42 -15.14 7.73 -28.86
C GLY A 42 -15.37 7.20 -27.44
N LEU A 43 -14.78 7.80 -26.41
CA LEU A 43 -15.14 7.54 -25.01
C LEU A 43 -15.85 8.77 -24.40
N THR A 44 -17.00 8.51 -23.78
CA THR A 44 -17.68 9.50 -22.94
C THR A 44 -16.85 9.79 -21.68
N GLY A 45 -16.96 11.01 -21.15
CA GLY A 45 -16.33 11.37 -19.87
C GLY A 45 -16.77 10.48 -18.70
N THR A 46 -17.97 9.88 -18.80
CA THR A 46 -18.51 8.87 -17.87
C THR A 46 -17.79 7.53 -17.95
N GLU A 47 -17.52 7.00 -19.13
CA GLU A 47 -16.78 5.73 -19.30
C GLU A 47 -15.33 5.88 -18.85
N TRP A 48 -14.68 7.01 -19.18
CA TRP A 48 -13.32 7.28 -18.71
C TRP A 48 -13.25 7.37 -17.18
N LYS A 49 -14.21 8.06 -16.52
CA LYS A 49 -14.32 8.08 -15.06
C LYS A 49 -14.48 6.68 -14.45
N ALA A 50 -15.32 5.84 -15.05
CA ALA A 50 -15.51 4.46 -14.61
C ALA A 50 -14.22 3.64 -14.75
N GLN A 51 -13.47 3.82 -15.84
CA GLN A 51 -12.18 3.16 -16.05
C GLN A 51 -11.11 3.65 -15.05
N VAL A 52 -11.05 4.96 -14.74
CA VAL A 52 -10.12 5.49 -13.73
C VAL A 52 -10.41 4.89 -12.34
N VAL A 53 -11.68 4.77 -11.93
CA VAL A 53 -12.06 4.16 -10.65
C VAL A 53 -11.83 2.64 -10.64
N HIS A 54 -12.11 1.95 -11.74
CA HIS A 54 -11.75 0.53 -11.91
C HIS A 54 -10.24 0.33 -11.70
N THR A 55 -9.39 0.97 -12.52
CA THR A 55 -7.93 0.80 -12.49
C THR A 55 -7.33 1.26 -11.17
N ALA A 56 -7.83 2.33 -10.54
CA ALA A 56 -7.41 2.74 -9.20
C ALA A 56 -7.81 1.70 -8.13
N SER A 57 -9.03 1.15 -8.18
CA SER A 57 -9.45 0.11 -7.24
C SER A 57 -8.62 -1.17 -7.40
N LEU A 58 -8.27 -1.53 -8.64
CA LEU A 58 -7.42 -2.66 -9.00
C LEU A 58 -5.98 -2.45 -8.51
N LEU A 59 -5.41 -1.25 -8.69
CA LEU A 59 -4.10 -0.87 -8.16
C LEU A 59 -4.05 -1.03 -6.63
N HIS A 60 -5.08 -0.54 -5.94
CA HIS A 60 -5.20 -0.67 -4.49
C HIS A 60 -5.40 -2.13 -4.04
N ALA A 61 -6.05 -2.96 -4.86
CA ALA A 61 -6.22 -4.39 -4.61
C ALA A 61 -4.88 -5.14 -4.78
N THR A 62 -4.14 -4.91 -5.87
CA THR A 62 -2.83 -5.53 -6.13
C THR A 62 -1.79 -5.10 -5.11
N CYS A 63 -1.75 -3.82 -4.74
CA CYS A 63 -0.90 -3.33 -3.64
C CYS A 63 -1.20 -4.06 -2.32
N ILE A 64 -2.48 -4.20 -1.93
CA ILE A 64 -2.84 -4.94 -0.71
C ILE A 64 -2.59 -6.45 -0.83
N ALA A 65 -2.75 -7.04 -2.02
CA ALA A 65 -2.41 -8.45 -2.24
C ALA A 65 -0.91 -8.69 -2.02
N SER A 66 -0.04 -7.86 -2.60
CA SER A 66 1.42 -7.95 -2.45
C SER A 66 1.95 -7.72 -1.02
N LEU A 67 1.14 -7.12 -0.14
CA LEU A 67 1.48 -6.95 1.29
C LEU A 67 1.14 -8.17 2.15
N LYS A 68 0.29 -9.09 1.67
CA LYS A 68 -0.04 -10.32 2.39
C LYS A 68 1.14 -11.29 2.28
N CYS A 69 1.81 -11.52 3.40
CA CYS A 69 3.02 -12.37 3.45
C CYS A 69 2.71 -13.88 3.49
N GLU A 70 1.44 -14.28 3.42
CA GLU A 70 0.97 -15.66 3.50
C GLU A 70 0.52 -16.18 2.12
N ALA A 71 1.18 -17.22 1.61
CA ALA A 71 0.79 -17.94 0.39
C ALA A 71 -0.38 -18.94 0.60
N THR A 72 -0.99 -18.94 1.78
CA THR A 72 -2.14 -19.75 2.20
C THR A 72 -3.43 -19.19 1.61
N ILE A 73 -3.70 -19.55 0.35
CA ILE A 73 -4.80 -19.03 -0.50
C ILE A 73 -6.17 -19.56 -0.03
N VAL A 74 -6.69 -19.02 1.07
CA VAL A 74 -8.11 -19.18 1.52
C VAL A 74 -8.71 -17.84 2.00
N GLY A 75 -8.15 -16.71 1.55
CA GLY A 75 -8.74 -15.39 1.80
C GLY A 75 -9.86 -15.07 0.80
N LYS A 76 -10.96 -14.45 1.25
CA LYS A 76 -11.95 -13.87 0.32
C LYS A 76 -11.22 -12.94 -0.67
N PRO A 77 -11.48 -13.03 -2.00
CA PRO A 77 -10.93 -12.07 -2.95
C PRO A 77 -11.26 -10.62 -2.57
N LEU A 78 -10.34 -9.72 -2.92
CA LEU A 78 -10.52 -8.28 -2.73
C LEU A 78 -11.56 -7.77 -3.74
N ASP A 79 -12.50 -6.95 -3.27
CA ASP A 79 -13.67 -6.54 -4.05
C ASP A 79 -13.31 -5.42 -5.06
N VAL A 80 -12.82 -5.75 -6.26
CA VAL A 80 -12.46 -4.74 -7.29
C VAL A 80 -13.71 -4.10 -7.93
N PHE A 81 -13.67 -2.79 -8.21
CA PHE A 81 -14.78 -2.08 -8.86
C PHE A 81 -14.92 -2.52 -10.32
N GLY A 82 -16.08 -3.06 -10.71
CA GLY A 82 -16.27 -3.68 -12.02
C GLY A 82 -15.67 -5.08 -12.16
N GLY A 83 -15.20 -5.68 -11.07
CA GLY A 83 -14.51 -6.97 -11.11
C GLY A 83 -13.12 -6.86 -11.74
N MET A 84 -12.64 -7.95 -12.33
CA MET A 84 -11.37 -8.06 -13.06
C MET A 84 -11.65 -8.88 -14.32
N THR A 85 -11.21 -8.41 -15.49
CA THR A 85 -11.37 -9.18 -16.74
C THR A 85 -10.34 -10.31 -16.84
N GLU A 86 -10.65 -11.33 -17.65
CA GLU A 86 -9.70 -12.43 -17.89
C GLU A 86 -8.40 -11.93 -18.56
N THR A 87 -8.48 -10.88 -19.38
CA THR A 87 -7.32 -10.21 -19.99
C THR A 87 -6.44 -9.53 -18.95
N GLU A 88 -7.01 -8.72 -18.06
CA GLU A 88 -6.27 -8.07 -16.96
C GLU A 88 -5.66 -9.13 -16.03
N MET A 89 -6.40 -10.20 -15.72
CA MET A 89 -5.88 -11.32 -14.92
C MET A 89 -4.70 -12.04 -15.60
N ARG A 90 -4.76 -12.25 -16.91
CA ARG A 90 -3.70 -12.91 -17.69
C ARG A 90 -2.43 -12.07 -17.77
N GLU A 91 -2.58 -10.75 -17.92
CA GLU A 91 -1.45 -9.80 -17.93
C GLU A 91 -0.85 -9.61 -16.52
N LEU A 92 -1.68 -9.59 -15.47
CA LEU A 92 -1.18 -9.58 -14.10
C LEU A 92 -0.46 -10.88 -13.72
N ASN A 93 -0.90 -12.03 -14.24
CA ASN A 93 -0.23 -13.31 -14.03
C ASN A 93 1.05 -13.49 -14.86
N SER A 94 1.42 -12.54 -15.73
CA SER A 94 2.66 -12.59 -16.52
C SER A 94 3.79 -11.68 -16.00
N VAL A 95 3.57 -10.94 -14.90
CA VAL A 95 4.51 -9.94 -14.35
C VAL A 95 4.68 -10.11 -12.84
N ASP A 96 5.93 -10.16 -12.37
CA ASP A 96 6.27 -10.36 -10.94
C ASP A 96 5.72 -9.25 -10.02
N ASP A 97 5.83 -7.97 -10.43
CA ASP A 97 5.25 -6.85 -9.70
C ASP A 97 3.97 -6.34 -10.38
N GLN A 98 2.88 -7.04 -10.10
CA GLN A 98 1.51 -6.68 -10.48
C GLN A 98 1.14 -5.22 -10.11
N SER A 99 1.66 -4.69 -8.99
CA SER A 99 1.31 -3.33 -8.56
C SER A 99 1.95 -2.26 -9.44
N ALA A 100 3.16 -2.52 -9.96
CA ALA A 100 3.82 -1.64 -10.92
C ALA A 100 3.09 -1.63 -12.29
N LEU A 101 2.55 -2.77 -12.72
CA LEU A 101 1.80 -2.88 -13.98
C LEU A 101 0.50 -2.06 -13.95
N VAL A 102 -0.32 -2.20 -12.91
CA VAL A 102 -1.58 -1.43 -12.81
C VAL A 102 -1.31 0.07 -12.55
N LEU A 103 -0.20 0.40 -11.87
CA LEU A 103 0.25 1.78 -11.73
C LEU A 103 0.56 2.41 -13.10
N TYR A 104 1.26 1.68 -13.97
CA TYR A 104 1.51 2.11 -15.35
C TYR A 104 0.19 2.30 -16.13
N TRP A 105 -0.75 1.35 -16.06
CA TRP A 105 -2.06 1.50 -16.70
C TRP A 105 -2.84 2.74 -16.21
N LEU A 106 -2.76 3.08 -14.91
CA LEU A 106 -3.39 4.28 -14.37
C LEU A 106 -2.70 5.56 -14.86
N GLN A 107 -1.37 5.55 -14.96
CA GLN A 107 -0.58 6.66 -15.49
C GLN A 107 -0.86 6.90 -16.98
N ASP A 108 -0.91 5.83 -17.77
CA ASP A 108 -1.22 5.88 -19.21
C ASP A 108 -2.63 6.42 -19.45
N LEU A 109 -3.65 5.89 -18.75
CA LEU A 109 -5.05 6.33 -18.83
C LEU A 109 -5.25 7.83 -18.47
N LEU A 110 -4.48 8.33 -17.51
CA LEU A 110 -4.46 9.75 -17.13
C LEU A 110 -3.71 10.61 -18.17
N ALA A 111 -2.57 10.11 -18.67
CA ALA A 111 -1.75 10.81 -19.68
C ALA A 111 -2.47 10.90 -21.04
N SER A 112 -3.17 9.86 -21.48
CA SER A 112 -3.96 9.88 -22.72
C SER A 112 -5.09 10.91 -22.67
N ARG A 113 -5.83 11.01 -21.54
CA ARG A 113 -6.90 12.02 -21.36
C ARG A 113 -6.35 13.44 -21.23
N LEU A 114 -5.11 13.60 -20.77
CA LEU A 114 -4.41 14.88 -20.82
C LEU A 114 -3.98 15.22 -22.26
N ALA A 115 -3.45 14.26 -23.01
CA ALA A 115 -2.99 14.45 -24.40
C ALA A 115 -4.13 14.80 -25.37
N SER A 116 -5.30 14.18 -25.23
CA SER A 116 -6.50 14.58 -25.99
C SER A 116 -7.15 15.88 -25.48
N GLY A 117 -6.72 16.41 -24.32
CA GLY A 117 -7.27 17.64 -23.74
C GLY A 117 -8.69 17.47 -23.18
N GLY A 118 -9.03 16.26 -22.72
CA GLY A 118 -10.23 15.99 -21.91
C GLY A 118 -10.07 16.37 -20.44
N LEU A 119 -8.83 16.47 -19.95
CA LEU A 119 -8.48 17.18 -18.72
C LEU A 119 -8.16 18.66 -19.03
N ASP A 120 -8.48 19.57 -18.11
CA ASP A 120 -8.27 21.01 -18.34
C ASP A 120 -6.81 21.46 -18.22
N ILE A 121 -6.08 21.37 -19.34
CA ILE A 121 -4.69 21.84 -19.51
C ILE A 121 -4.52 23.32 -19.10
N ARG A 122 -5.58 24.15 -19.07
CA ARG A 122 -5.49 25.57 -18.68
C ARG A 122 -5.11 25.80 -17.21
N ASN A 123 -5.09 24.75 -16.38
CA ASN A 123 -4.65 24.83 -14.98
C ASN A 123 -3.47 23.86 -14.70
N PRO A 124 -2.24 24.17 -15.15
CA PRO A 124 -1.08 23.30 -14.95
C PRO A 124 -0.78 22.85 -13.50
N PRO A 125 -0.99 23.69 -12.46
CA PRO A 125 -0.87 23.26 -11.05
C PRO A 125 -1.69 22.01 -10.69
N VAL A 126 -2.87 21.82 -11.28
CA VAL A 126 -3.74 20.66 -11.03
C VAL A 126 -3.09 19.36 -11.51
N VAL A 127 -2.55 19.36 -12.73
CA VAL A 127 -1.92 18.17 -13.32
C VAL A 127 -0.69 17.77 -12.50
N ALA A 128 0.08 18.75 -12.04
CA ALA A 128 1.17 18.52 -11.09
C ALA A 128 0.67 17.96 -9.74
N GLN A 129 -0.48 18.41 -9.24
CA GLN A 129 -1.07 17.90 -7.99
C GLN A 129 -1.59 16.45 -8.12
N VAL A 130 -2.17 16.07 -9.26
CA VAL A 130 -2.54 14.67 -9.57
C VAL A 130 -1.30 13.77 -9.51
N TRP A 131 -0.23 14.13 -10.21
CA TRP A 131 1.01 13.34 -10.19
C TRP A 131 1.71 13.33 -8.83
N THR A 132 1.72 14.45 -8.11
CA THR A 132 2.25 14.52 -6.74
C THR A 132 1.46 13.60 -5.80
N SER A 133 0.14 13.55 -5.94
CA SER A 133 -0.71 12.63 -5.18
C SER A 133 -0.43 11.15 -5.52
N LEU A 134 -0.12 10.84 -6.78
CA LEU A 134 0.26 9.49 -7.20
C LEU A 134 1.68 9.10 -6.73
N VAL A 135 2.63 10.04 -6.67
CA VAL A 135 3.94 9.81 -6.05
C VAL A 135 3.79 9.56 -4.54
N ASN A 136 2.93 10.31 -3.86
CA ASN A 136 2.61 10.09 -2.45
C ASN A 136 1.99 8.71 -2.21
N TYR A 137 1.11 8.24 -3.11
CA TYR A 137 0.56 6.87 -3.09
C TYR A 137 1.68 5.82 -3.15
N VAL A 138 2.58 5.93 -4.13
CA VAL A 138 3.68 4.97 -4.33
C VAL A 138 4.65 4.98 -3.15
N ASN A 139 4.96 6.14 -2.58
CA ASN A 139 5.81 6.25 -1.41
C ASN A 139 5.17 5.61 -0.16
N ALA A 140 3.87 5.84 0.07
CA ALA A 140 3.14 5.22 1.17
C ALA A 140 3.07 3.67 1.02
N TYR A 141 2.83 3.18 -0.20
CA TYR A 141 2.92 1.75 -0.52
C TYR A 141 4.34 1.20 -0.27
N ALA A 142 5.40 1.91 -0.67
CA ALA A 142 6.78 1.49 -0.46
C ALA A 142 7.14 1.39 1.04
N ILE A 143 6.64 2.30 1.89
CA ILE A 143 6.80 2.22 3.35
C ILE A 143 6.09 0.96 3.89
N ALA A 144 4.84 0.71 3.49
CA ALA A 144 4.13 -0.50 3.88
C ALA A 144 4.85 -1.79 3.42
N LYS A 145 5.32 -1.83 2.17
CA LYS A 145 6.05 -2.94 1.54
C LYS A 145 7.37 -3.22 2.27
N LYS A 146 8.10 -2.17 2.67
CA LYS A 146 9.30 -2.25 3.51
C LYS A 146 9.01 -2.89 4.87
N ILE A 147 7.92 -2.51 5.56
CA ILE A 147 7.57 -3.08 6.87
C ILE A 147 7.14 -4.55 6.75
N ALA A 148 6.48 -4.93 5.63
CA ALA A 148 6.12 -6.30 5.33
C ALA A 148 7.35 -7.19 5.01
N GLN A 149 8.25 -6.71 4.15
CA GLN A 149 9.40 -7.47 3.64
C GLN A 149 10.55 -7.59 4.63
N PHE A 150 10.79 -6.56 5.46
CA PHE A 150 11.93 -6.52 6.39
C PHE A 150 11.46 -6.72 7.84
N PRO A 151 11.43 -7.96 8.38
CA PRO A 151 11.17 -8.22 9.79
C PRO A 151 12.26 -7.61 10.69
N LEU A 152 12.09 -7.70 12.02
CA LEU A 152 13.15 -7.28 12.93
C LEU A 152 14.40 -8.19 12.78
N PRO A 153 15.62 -7.64 12.91
CA PRO A 153 16.86 -8.42 12.88
C PRO A 153 16.83 -9.62 13.83
N LEU A 154 17.21 -10.79 13.33
CA LEU A 154 17.19 -12.06 14.07
C LEU A 154 17.81 -11.99 15.48
N PRO A 155 18.96 -11.31 15.72
CA PRO A 155 19.52 -11.19 17.07
C PRO A 155 18.62 -10.46 18.08
N LEU A 156 17.76 -9.54 17.63
CA LEU A 156 16.79 -8.85 18.51
C LEU A 156 15.58 -9.73 18.83
N HIS A 157 15.18 -10.61 17.91
CA HIS A 157 14.14 -11.60 18.19
C HIS A 157 14.68 -12.70 19.13
N GLN A 158 15.91 -13.14 18.93
CA GLN A 158 16.61 -14.09 19.81
C GLN A 158 16.82 -13.53 21.22
N SER A 159 17.23 -12.26 21.37
CA SER A 159 17.40 -11.66 22.70
C SER A 159 16.07 -11.47 23.45
N LEU A 160 14.97 -11.20 22.74
CA LEU A 160 13.62 -11.17 23.31
C LEU A 160 13.18 -12.56 23.80
N ALA A 161 13.35 -13.60 23.00
CA ALA A 161 13.01 -14.98 23.37
C ALA A 161 13.88 -15.49 24.53
N PHE A 162 15.18 -15.19 24.53
CA PHE A 162 16.08 -15.52 25.64
C PHE A 162 15.66 -14.80 26.93
N SER A 163 15.20 -13.55 26.84
CA SER A 163 14.71 -12.80 28.01
C SER A 163 13.46 -13.42 28.62
N ASP A 164 12.52 -13.90 27.79
CA ASP A 164 11.31 -14.58 28.24
C ASP A 164 11.64 -15.91 28.95
N ILE A 165 12.49 -16.74 28.33
CA ILE A 165 13.00 -18.00 28.92
C ILE A 165 13.73 -17.74 30.24
N PHE A 166 14.58 -16.69 30.30
CA PHE A 166 15.34 -16.35 31.50
C PHE A 166 14.43 -15.91 32.66
N VAL A 167 13.38 -15.12 32.40
CA VAL A 167 12.40 -14.75 33.43
C VAL A 167 11.55 -15.95 33.86
N ALA A 168 11.08 -16.78 32.92
CA ALA A 168 10.33 -17.99 33.23
C ALA A 168 11.16 -18.98 34.07
N PHE A 169 12.47 -19.07 33.85
CA PHE A 169 13.36 -19.96 34.62
C PHE A 169 13.82 -19.36 35.95
N LEU A 170 14.20 -18.07 36.04
CA LEU A 170 14.70 -17.49 37.30
C LEU A 170 13.58 -17.10 38.29
N SER A 171 12.40 -16.70 37.81
CA SER A 171 11.32 -16.24 38.68
C SER A 171 10.91 -17.24 39.78
N PRO A 172 10.78 -18.58 39.56
CA PRO A 172 10.54 -19.53 40.64
C PRO A 172 11.62 -19.49 41.73
N PHE A 173 12.91 -19.51 41.36
CA PHE A 173 14.00 -19.49 42.35
C PHE A 173 13.97 -18.19 43.17
N VAL A 174 13.88 -17.04 42.51
CA VAL A 174 13.87 -15.73 43.19
C VAL A 174 12.65 -15.59 44.11
N ILE A 175 11.44 -15.92 43.64
CA ILE A 175 10.22 -15.75 44.45
C ILE A 175 10.21 -16.74 45.62
N SER A 176 10.69 -17.98 45.44
CA SER A 176 10.76 -18.98 46.52
C SER A 176 11.71 -18.58 47.67
N ALA A 177 12.72 -17.75 47.40
CA ALA A 177 13.64 -17.25 48.42
C ALA A 177 13.02 -16.16 49.34
N PHE A 178 11.95 -15.48 48.90
CA PHE A 178 11.30 -14.39 49.65
C PHE A 178 9.89 -14.71 50.15
N VAL A 179 9.19 -15.69 49.54
CA VAL A 179 7.79 -15.99 49.86
C VAL A 179 7.67 -17.33 50.61
N PRO A 180 7.50 -17.34 51.95
CA PRO A 180 7.49 -18.58 52.75
C PRO A 180 6.24 -19.44 52.57
N SER A 181 5.16 -18.90 51.98
CA SER A 181 3.93 -19.65 51.68
C SER A 181 3.98 -20.21 50.27
N ILE A 182 4.11 -21.54 50.15
CA ILE A 182 4.23 -22.24 48.86
C ILE A 182 3.08 -21.91 47.90
N THR A 183 1.84 -21.83 48.38
CA THR A 183 0.66 -21.50 47.56
C THR A 183 0.76 -20.08 46.99
N VAL A 184 1.21 -19.12 47.79
CA VAL A 184 1.38 -17.72 47.36
C VAL A 184 2.57 -17.61 46.39
N CYS A 185 3.66 -18.33 46.65
CA CYS A 185 4.81 -18.43 45.74
C CYS A 185 4.37 -18.93 44.36
N LEU A 186 3.66 -20.07 44.29
CA LEU A 186 3.18 -20.65 43.03
C LEU A 186 2.27 -19.67 42.25
N LEU A 187 1.36 -18.97 42.93
CA LEU A 187 0.48 -17.98 42.30
C LEU A 187 1.26 -16.78 41.72
N ILE A 188 2.25 -16.25 42.46
CA ILE A 188 3.06 -15.12 41.98
C ILE A 188 3.98 -15.54 40.82
N VAL A 189 4.59 -16.72 40.88
CA VAL A 189 5.44 -17.27 39.81
C VAL A 189 4.62 -17.48 38.52
N PHE A 190 3.42 -18.07 38.64
CA PHE A 190 2.51 -18.24 37.52
C PHE A 190 2.08 -16.90 36.92
N ALA A 191 1.62 -15.96 37.75
CA ALA A 191 1.18 -14.64 37.30
C ALA A 191 2.30 -13.84 36.62
N THR A 192 3.52 -13.89 37.16
CA THR A 192 4.70 -13.23 36.57
C THR A 192 5.07 -13.86 35.23
N SER A 193 5.20 -15.19 35.17
CA SER A 193 5.56 -15.90 33.93
C SER A 193 4.51 -15.70 32.83
N ALA A 194 3.22 -15.77 33.18
CA ALA A 194 2.13 -15.52 32.25
C ALA A 194 2.09 -14.07 31.74
N ALA A 195 2.42 -13.08 32.59
CA ALA A 195 2.47 -11.67 32.18
C ALA A 195 3.63 -11.40 31.19
N TYR A 196 4.83 -11.93 31.46
CA TYR A 196 5.97 -11.79 30.56
C TYR A 196 5.74 -12.52 29.23
N HIS A 197 5.25 -13.77 29.26
CA HIS A 197 4.95 -14.53 28.05
C HIS A 197 3.80 -13.92 27.23
N GLY A 198 2.81 -13.30 27.89
CA GLY A 198 1.78 -12.50 27.23
C GLY A 198 2.36 -11.31 26.45
N ILE A 199 3.32 -10.59 27.06
CA ILE A 199 4.05 -9.50 26.39
C ILE A 199 4.91 -10.03 25.24
N PHE A 200 5.52 -11.22 25.38
CA PHE A 200 6.24 -11.90 24.29
C PHE A 200 5.33 -12.18 23.09
N ILE A 201 4.16 -12.81 23.31
CA ILE A 201 3.18 -13.13 22.27
C ILE A 201 2.67 -11.85 21.58
N VAL A 202 2.31 -10.81 22.34
CA VAL A 202 1.85 -9.52 21.78
C VAL A 202 2.96 -8.86 20.95
N ASN A 203 4.22 -8.91 21.41
CA ASN A 203 5.34 -8.40 20.63
C ASN A 203 5.58 -9.20 19.34
N ALA A 204 5.42 -10.52 19.35
CA ALA A 204 5.53 -11.36 18.15
C ALA A 204 4.43 -11.03 17.13
N ALA A 205 3.19 -10.78 17.59
CA ALA A 205 2.10 -10.34 16.73
C ALA A 205 2.34 -8.95 16.10
N LEU A 206 2.75 -7.95 16.89
CA LEU A 206 2.98 -6.59 16.41
C LEU A 206 4.18 -6.46 15.45
N GLN A 207 5.09 -7.44 15.41
CA GLN A 207 6.22 -7.47 14.47
C GLN A 207 5.79 -7.70 13.01
N GLN A 208 4.67 -8.40 12.77
CA GLN A 208 4.18 -8.77 11.43
C GLN A 208 2.73 -8.31 11.21
N PRO A 209 2.48 -7.00 11.00
CA PRO A 209 1.12 -6.44 10.92
C PRO A 209 0.27 -6.88 9.71
N PHE A 210 0.80 -7.68 8.77
CA PHE A 210 0.18 -8.01 7.47
C PHE A 210 -0.18 -9.50 7.27
N GLY A 211 -0.61 -10.21 8.33
CA GLY A 211 -1.04 -11.62 8.26
C GLY A 211 -2.55 -11.83 8.46
N THR A 212 -2.94 -13.08 8.79
CA THR A 212 -4.35 -13.53 8.93
C THR A 212 -4.96 -13.45 10.34
N LYS A 213 -4.15 -13.49 11.41
CA LYS A 213 -4.59 -13.46 12.83
C LYS A 213 -5.35 -12.19 13.22
N SER A 214 -6.22 -12.28 14.23
CA SER A 214 -7.10 -11.21 14.74
C SER A 214 -6.42 -9.94 15.25
N CYS A 215 -5.10 -9.98 15.45
CA CYS A 215 -4.26 -8.87 15.92
C CYS A 215 -3.52 -8.13 14.78
N HIS A 216 -3.69 -8.56 13.53
CA HIS A 216 -3.10 -7.93 12.35
C HIS A 216 -4.02 -6.85 11.76
N LEU A 217 -3.51 -6.06 10.81
CA LEU A 217 -4.25 -4.96 10.21
C LEU A 217 -5.44 -5.48 9.36
N PRO A 218 -6.64 -4.89 9.47
CA PRO A 218 -7.83 -5.34 8.76
C PRO A 218 -7.82 -4.87 7.28
N LEU A 219 -6.88 -5.39 6.49
CA LEU A 219 -6.59 -4.93 5.12
C LEU A 219 -7.84 -4.89 4.22
N ALA A 220 -8.71 -5.89 4.31
CA ALA A 220 -9.95 -5.95 3.54
C ALA A 220 -10.99 -4.90 3.97
N MET A 221 -10.95 -4.41 5.21
CA MET A 221 -11.80 -3.30 5.68
C MET A 221 -11.28 -1.96 5.14
N LEU A 222 -9.97 -1.73 5.26
CA LEU A 222 -9.31 -0.51 4.76
C LEU A 222 -9.50 -0.36 3.24
N HIS A 223 -9.33 -1.45 2.48
CA HIS A 223 -9.62 -1.47 1.04
C HIS A 223 -11.08 -1.09 0.71
N ARG A 224 -12.05 -1.64 1.44
CA ARG A 224 -13.48 -1.33 1.25
C ARG A 224 -13.83 0.12 1.62
N GLN A 225 -13.13 0.73 2.58
CA GLN A 225 -13.30 2.15 2.90
C GLN A 225 -12.85 3.02 1.72
N VAL A 226 -11.71 2.71 1.10
CA VAL A 226 -11.22 3.41 -0.09
C VAL A 226 -12.16 3.25 -1.28
N ILE A 227 -12.63 2.02 -1.57
CA ILE A 227 -13.60 1.77 -2.66
C ILE A 227 -14.92 2.50 -2.41
N LYS A 228 -15.43 2.54 -1.16
CA LYS A 228 -16.62 3.32 -0.82
C LYS A 228 -16.41 4.82 -1.08
N GLY A 229 -15.24 5.36 -0.75
CA GLY A 229 -14.87 6.75 -1.06
C GLY A 229 -14.87 7.04 -2.56
N MET A 230 -14.26 6.16 -3.37
CA MET A 230 -14.29 6.26 -4.83
C MET A 230 -15.72 6.21 -5.38
N LEU A 231 -16.56 5.30 -4.86
CA LEU A 231 -17.95 5.17 -5.27
C LEU A 231 -18.77 6.42 -4.95
N SER A 232 -18.57 7.05 -3.78
CA SER A 232 -19.24 8.32 -3.47
C SER A 232 -18.87 9.45 -4.44
N LEU A 233 -17.63 9.50 -4.93
CA LEU A 233 -17.20 10.49 -5.94
C LEU A 233 -17.85 10.25 -7.32
N VAL A 234 -18.17 9.00 -7.66
CA VAL A 234 -18.97 8.67 -8.87
C VAL A 234 -20.43 9.06 -8.66
N THR A 235 -21.05 8.58 -7.57
CA THR A 235 -22.48 8.75 -7.31
C THR A 235 -22.87 10.20 -7.05
N GLN A 236 -22.01 11.02 -6.42
CA GLN A 236 -22.32 12.43 -6.17
C GLN A 236 -22.60 13.19 -7.49
N LYS A 237 -21.82 12.97 -8.56
CA LYS A 237 -22.07 13.62 -9.85
C LYS A 237 -23.32 13.09 -10.58
N VAL A 238 -23.80 11.90 -10.23
CA VAL A 238 -25.12 11.39 -10.66
C VAL A 238 -26.23 12.08 -9.87
N ALA A 239 -26.09 12.21 -8.55
CA ALA A 239 -27.03 12.92 -7.69
C ALA A 239 -27.14 14.42 -8.04
N GLU A 240 -26.03 15.10 -8.29
CA GLU A 240 -25.99 16.50 -8.78
C GLU A 240 -26.72 16.66 -10.13
N LYS A 241 -26.69 15.63 -10.99
CA LYS A 241 -27.45 15.65 -12.25
C LYS A 241 -28.95 15.39 -12.01
N ILE A 242 -29.30 14.51 -11.08
CA ILE A 242 -30.70 14.26 -10.69
C ILE A 242 -31.33 15.50 -10.04
N VAL A 243 -30.61 16.17 -9.13
CA VAL A 243 -31.10 17.40 -8.47
C VAL A 243 -31.41 18.49 -9.50
N LYS A 244 -30.50 18.72 -10.47
CA LYS A 244 -30.73 19.74 -11.52
C LYS A 244 -31.91 19.41 -12.42
N LEU A 245 -32.08 18.14 -12.80
CA LEU A 245 -33.27 17.72 -13.55
C LEU A 245 -34.56 17.91 -12.72
N GLY A 246 -34.49 17.71 -11.40
CA GLY A 246 -35.61 18.01 -10.48
C GLY A 246 -35.87 19.51 -10.29
N GLU A 247 -34.85 20.37 -10.37
CA GLU A 247 -34.99 21.84 -10.38
C GLU A 247 -35.65 22.31 -11.69
N ASP A 248 -35.20 21.79 -12.84
CA ASP A 248 -35.79 22.04 -14.16
C ASP A 248 -37.25 21.53 -14.25
N GLU A 249 -37.58 20.40 -13.60
CA GLU A 249 -38.94 19.83 -13.58
C GLU A 249 -39.87 20.47 -12.52
N HIS A 250 -39.37 20.98 -11.40
CA HIS A 250 -40.22 21.63 -10.38
C HIS A 250 -40.77 23.00 -10.79
N GLU A 251 -40.18 23.69 -11.77
CA GLU A 251 -40.83 24.87 -12.40
C GLU A 251 -42.03 24.47 -13.28
N ALA A 252 -42.17 23.18 -13.63
CA ALA A 252 -43.34 22.60 -14.31
C ALA A 252 -44.28 21.80 -13.38
N ALA A 253 -43.79 21.26 -12.26
CA ALA A 253 -44.50 20.33 -11.38
C ALA A 253 -44.53 20.80 -9.90
N ALA A 254 -45.36 21.79 -9.61
CA ALA A 254 -45.54 22.37 -8.28
C ALA A 254 -46.71 21.75 -7.47
N SER A 255 -46.86 20.41 -7.47
CA SER A 255 -47.94 19.75 -6.70
C SER A 255 -47.74 18.24 -6.41
N GLU A 256 -46.72 17.84 -5.65
CA GLU A 256 -46.72 16.59 -4.86
C GLU A 256 -45.56 16.59 -3.82
N GLU A 257 -45.75 15.95 -2.66
CA GLU A 257 -44.77 15.98 -1.55
C GLU A 257 -43.76 14.80 -1.61
N PRO A 258 -42.46 15.03 -1.33
CA PRO A 258 -41.44 13.99 -1.39
C PRO A 258 -41.43 13.10 -0.13
N SER A 259 -41.52 11.79 -0.32
CA SER A 259 -41.32 10.79 0.75
C SER A 259 -39.89 10.25 0.76
N ASP A 260 -39.43 9.87 1.96
CA ASP A 260 -38.11 9.33 2.35
C ASP A 260 -37.09 9.01 1.23
N PHE A 261 -35.98 9.77 1.22
CA PHE A 261 -34.86 9.61 0.29
C PHE A 261 -34.07 8.32 0.54
N VAL A 262 -34.59 7.19 0.09
CA VAL A 262 -33.84 5.94 -0.06
C VAL A 262 -32.87 6.11 -1.22
N PHE A 263 -31.56 5.95 -0.97
CA PHE A 263 -30.56 5.95 -2.04
C PHE A 263 -30.96 4.94 -3.13
N PRO A 264 -31.19 5.37 -4.39
CA PRO A 264 -31.45 4.43 -5.46
C PRO A 264 -30.23 3.52 -5.60
N ALA A 265 -30.48 2.21 -5.68
CA ALA A 265 -29.43 1.24 -5.91
C ALA A 265 -28.88 1.47 -7.33
N VAL A 266 -27.82 2.29 -7.43
CA VAL A 266 -27.12 2.61 -8.69
C VAL A 266 -26.87 1.30 -9.42
N ASP A 267 -27.58 1.11 -10.54
CA ASP A 267 -27.66 -0.22 -11.12
C ASP A 267 -26.28 -0.64 -11.62
N ARG A 268 -25.73 -1.65 -10.94
CA ARG A 268 -24.43 -2.21 -11.26
C ARG A 268 -24.45 -2.72 -12.69
N HIS A 269 -25.58 -3.21 -13.19
CA HIS A 269 -25.73 -3.72 -14.54
C HIS A 269 -25.33 -2.68 -15.59
N TYR A 270 -25.77 -1.42 -15.47
CA TYR A 270 -25.40 -0.35 -16.41
C TYR A 270 -23.88 -0.08 -16.44
N ILE A 271 -23.24 -0.07 -15.26
CA ILE A 271 -21.79 0.13 -15.13
C ILE A 271 -21.00 -1.08 -15.66
N TYR A 272 -21.48 -2.31 -15.42
CA TYR A 272 -20.91 -3.53 -15.99
C TYR A 272 -21.10 -3.59 -17.51
N GLU A 273 -22.25 -3.18 -18.04
CA GLU A 273 -22.54 -3.18 -19.48
C GLU A 273 -21.66 -2.17 -20.23
N ALA A 274 -21.47 -0.97 -19.68
CA ALA A 274 -20.51 0.01 -20.20
C ALA A 274 -19.07 -0.54 -20.21
N MET A 275 -18.66 -1.30 -19.18
CA MET A 275 -17.34 -1.94 -19.17
C MET A 275 -17.24 -3.15 -20.12
N HIS A 276 -18.31 -3.94 -20.31
CA HIS A 276 -18.33 -5.05 -21.27
C HIS A 276 -18.44 -4.60 -22.74
N LYS A 277 -18.93 -3.39 -23.01
CA LYS A 277 -18.88 -2.77 -24.35
C LYS A 277 -17.48 -2.29 -24.76
N ARG A 278 -16.46 -2.37 -23.87
CA ARG A 278 -15.05 -2.24 -24.27
C ARG A 278 -14.73 -3.23 -25.40
N LYS A 279 -14.36 -2.72 -26.56
CA LYS A 279 -13.35 -3.42 -27.38
C LYS A 279 -12.09 -3.53 -26.51
N PRO A 280 -11.40 -4.69 -26.43
CA PRO A 280 -10.15 -4.77 -25.68
C PRO A 280 -9.20 -3.70 -26.22
N HIS A 281 -8.54 -2.95 -25.33
CA HIS A 281 -7.52 -2.00 -25.74
C HIS A 281 -6.42 -2.80 -26.43
N LYS A 282 -6.36 -2.72 -27.76
CA LYS A 282 -5.22 -3.23 -28.49
C LYS A 282 -4.03 -2.35 -28.10
N PHE A 283 -3.19 -2.84 -27.21
CA PHE A 283 -1.84 -2.30 -26.96
C PHE A 283 -1.03 -2.44 -28.26
N THR A 284 -1.26 -1.52 -29.19
CA THR A 284 -0.41 -1.33 -30.35
C THR A 284 0.89 -0.74 -29.86
N HIS A 285 1.94 -1.57 -29.76
CA HIS A 285 3.33 -1.12 -29.60
C HIS A 285 3.74 -0.29 -30.83
N SER A 286 3.28 0.96 -30.87
CA SER A 286 3.36 1.85 -32.02
C SER A 286 4.31 2.99 -31.73
N GLY A 287 5.57 2.79 -32.13
CA GLY A 287 6.57 3.85 -32.20
C GLY A 287 7.71 3.71 -31.20
N SER A 288 8.93 3.68 -31.75
CA SER A 288 10.15 3.98 -30.99
C SER A 288 10.15 5.47 -30.64
N GLY A 289 9.64 5.83 -29.46
CA GLY A 289 9.52 7.20 -28.98
C GLY A 289 10.21 7.41 -27.64
N VAL A 290 11.31 8.16 -27.65
CA VAL A 290 12.11 8.69 -26.52
C VAL A 290 11.62 8.31 -25.11
N LEU A 291 12.29 7.32 -24.50
CA LEU A 291 12.23 7.09 -23.05
C LEU A 291 12.91 8.25 -22.33
N THR A 292 12.13 9.28 -21.98
CA THR A 292 12.56 10.34 -21.06
C THR A 292 12.73 9.74 -19.67
N GLN A 293 13.94 9.27 -19.35
CA GLN A 293 14.27 8.82 -17.99
C GLN A 293 14.10 9.99 -17.02
N VAL A 294 13.04 9.96 -16.22
CA VAL A 294 12.90 10.82 -15.03
C VAL A 294 13.83 10.26 -13.95
N SER A 295 15.12 10.51 -14.12
CA SER A 295 16.19 10.13 -13.21
C SER A 295 16.10 10.94 -11.91
N MET A 296 15.21 10.55 -11.00
CA MET A 296 15.11 11.16 -9.68
C MET A 296 16.35 10.84 -8.83
N PHE A 297 17.08 11.90 -8.47
CA PHE A 297 18.17 11.96 -7.48
C PHE A 297 19.40 11.06 -7.71
N SER A 298 20.49 11.70 -8.16
CA SER A 298 21.86 11.30 -7.80
C SER A 298 22.75 12.54 -7.63
N HIS A 299 23.86 12.36 -6.90
CA HIS A 299 24.78 13.37 -6.34
C HIS A 299 25.12 14.60 -7.21
N THR A 300 25.20 15.75 -6.54
CA THR A 300 26.09 16.86 -6.90
C THR A 300 27.10 17.09 -5.76
N ASP A 301 28.39 16.87 -6.03
CA ASP A 301 29.48 17.20 -5.09
C ASP A 301 29.98 18.65 -5.24
N PRO A 302 30.70 19.21 -4.24
CA PRO A 302 30.78 20.67 -4.06
C PRO A 302 32.07 21.31 -4.59
N HIS A 303 32.02 22.62 -4.88
CA HIS A 303 33.16 23.54 -4.65
C HIS A 303 32.72 25.02 -4.50
N THR A 304 33.14 25.64 -3.38
CA THR A 304 33.52 27.07 -3.13
C THR A 304 33.14 28.14 -4.18
N THR A 305 32.60 29.33 -3.84
CA THR A 305 33.22 30.36 -2.95
C THR A 305 32.28 31.48 -2.40
N LYS A 306 32.54 31.88 -1.14
CA LYS A 306 32.58 33.26 -0.55
C LYS A 306 31.46 34.33 -0.72
N HIS A 307 30.99 34.82 0.44
CA HIS A 307 30.54 36.18 0.82
C HIS A 307 29.48 36.94 -0.02
N HIS A 308 28.26 37.11 0.53
CA HIS A 308 27.88 38.35 1.24
C HIS A 308 26.52 38.22 1.98
N THR A 309 26.35 39.05 3.02
CA THR A 309 25.11 39.33 3.79
C THR A 309 25.12 40.83 4.19
N PRO A 310 24.06 41.44 4.76
CA PRO A 310 22.74 40.90 5.13
C PRO A 310 21.52 41.66 4.51
N GLY A 311 20.32 41.14 4.75
CA GLY A 311 19.04 41.84 4.52
C GLY A 311 17.92 41.19 5.36
N VAL A 312 17.10 41.99 6.04
CA VAL A 312 16.11 41.53 7.03
C VAL A 312 14.70 41.94 6.62
N LEU A 313 13.71 41.05 6.76
CA LEU A 313 12.32 41.41 7.09
C LEU A 313 11.50 40.18 7.57
N THR A 314 10.42 40.47 8.31
CA THR A 314 9.52 39.54 9.01
C THR A 314 8.11 40.16 9.08
N LEU A 315 7.03 39.50 9.49
CA LEU A 315 6.81 38.11 9.94
C LEU A 315 6.08 37.34 8.78
N ASN A 316 5.17 36.36 8.89
CA ASN A 316 4.53 35.54 9.95
C ASN A 316 3.94 34.26 9.26
N HIS A 317 3.35 33.23 9.87
CA HIS A 317 3.08 32.83 11.27
C HIS A 317 2.92 31.29 11.33
N CYS A 318 3.07 30.63 12.49
CA CYS A 318 2.56 29.27 12.70
C CYS A 318 2.36 28.96 14.20
N VAL A 319 1.40 28.10 14.55
CA VAL A 319 0.97 27.86 15.94
C VAL A 319 1.79 26.76 16.59
N ALA A 320 2.19 26.96 17.85
CA ALA A 320 3.09 26.06 18.57
C ALA A 320 2.38 25.13 19.57
N THR A 321 2.66 23.83 19.46
CA THR A 321 2.81 22.90 20.59
C THR A 321 4.02 22.00 20.30
N GLY A 322 4.82 21.55 21.27
CA GLY A 322 4.77 21.84 22.70
C GLY A 322 5.65 20.92 23.54
N PHE A 323 6.94 20.77 23.20
CA PHE A 323 7.90 19.93 23.95
C PHE A 323 9.25 20.63 24.18
N SER A 324 9.86 20.35 25.33
CA SER A 324 11.09 21.01 25.82
C SER A 324 12.37 20.33 25.30
N PRO A 325 13.46 21.08 25.03
CA PRO A 325 14.72 20.50 24.58
C PRO A 325 15.47 19.76 25.70
N ILE A 326 16.13 18.66 25.33
CA ILE A 326 17.11 17.94 26.17
C ILE A 326 18.51 18.51 25.86
N PRO A 327 19.37 18.80 26.86
CA PRO A 327 20.73 19.29 26.60
C PRO A 327 21.61 18.21 25.96
N THR A 328 22.33 18.55 24.90
CA THR A 328 23.24 17.65 24.18
C THR A 328 24.70 18.06 24.34
N ASP A 329 25.26 17.80 25.53
CA ASP A 329 26.72 17.81 25.74
C ASP A 329 27.32 16.47 25.26
N LEU A 330 27.60 16.39 23.95
CA LEU A 330 28.28 15.23 23.36
C LEU A 330 29.78 15.50 23.22
N VAL A 331 30.57 14.79 24.03
CA VAL A 331 32.05 14.78 23.95
C VAL A 331 32.50 14.22 22.58
N PRO A 332 33.38 14.91 21.84
CA PRO A 332 33.86 14.42 20.55
C PRO A 332 34.79 13.20 20.72
N LEU A 333 34.39 12.06 20.14
CA LEU A 333 35.25 10.87 20.05
C LEU A 333 36.41 11.08 19.06
N PRO A 334 37.60 10.52 19.32
CA PRO A 334 38.78 10.72 18.48
C PRO A 334 38.65 10.04 17.11
N SER A 335 39.20 10.69 16.08
CA SER A 335 39.15 10.21 14.70
C SER A 335 39.97 8.93 14.49
N ILE A 336 39.29 7.83 14.19
CA ILE A 336 39.92 6.55 13.80
C ILE A 336 40.32 6.62 12.32
N LYS A 337 41.62 6.60 12.05
CA LYS A 337 42.16 6.50 10.68
C LYS A 337 42.12 5.05 10.20
N HIS A 338 41.29 4.76 9.21
CA HIS A 338 41.34 3.47 8.51
C HIS A 338 42.60 3.37 7.63
N PRO A 339 43.30 2.22 7.59
CA PRO A 339 44.39 1.97 6.65
C PRO A 339 43.86 1.75 5.22
N ALA A 340 44.67 2.10 4.22
CA ALA A 340 44.28 1.99 2.82
C ALA A 340 44.16 0.53 2.36
N PHE A 341 43.02 0.17 1.74
CA PHE A 341 42.84 -1.11 1.09
C PHE A 341 43.58 -1.16 -0.25
N ASN A 342 44.52 -2.10 -0.39
CA ASN A 342 45.26 -2.32 -1.62
C ASN A 342 44.52 -3.28 -2.57
N LYS A 343 44.85 -3.15 -3.86
CA LYS A 343 44.40 -3.92 -5.04
C LYS A 343 43.81 -5.32 -4.75
N LEU A 344 42.55 -5.51 -5.15
CA LEU A 344 41.96 -6.85 -5.39
C LEU A 344 42.60 -7.50 -6.64
N PRO A 345 42.77 -8.84 -6.68
CA PRO A 345 43.23 -9.56 -7.87
C PRO A 345 42.10 -9.72 -8.91
N SER A 346 42.51 -10.02 -10.15
CA SER A 346 41.61 -10.24 -11.29
C SER A 346 40.77 -11.52 -11.16
N GLN A 347 39.47 -11.42 -11.43
CA GLN A 347 38.54 -12.55 -11.55
C GLN A 347 38.96 -13.53 -12.67
N PRO A 348 38.88 -14.85 -12.47
CA PRO A 348 38.93 -15.82 -13.55
C PRO A 348 37.63 -15.76 -14.38
N LYS A 349 37.71 -16.11 -15.67
CA LYS A 349 36.51 -16.30 -16.50
C LYS A 349 35.85 -17.61 -16.10
N SER A 350 34.56 -17.57 -15.80
CA SER A 350 33.72 -18.76 -15.56
C SER A 350 32.81 -18.99 -16.77
N ASP A 351 32.58 -20.27 -17.10
CA ASP A 351 32.00 -20.66 -18.39
C ASP A 351 30.46 -20.57 -18.46
N LYS A 352 29.98 -20.52 -19.70
CA LYS A 352 28.56 -20.67 -20.02
C LYS A 352 28.18 -22.15 -19.91
N ASN A 353 27.17 -22.47 -19.09
CA ASN A 353 26.11 -23.46 -19.32
C ASN A 353 25.47 -23.92 -17.99
N LEU A 354 24.25 -23.46 -17.69
CA LEU A 354 23.39 -24.12 -16.70
C LEU A 354 21.89 -23.79 -16.91
N TYR A 355 21.34 -24.18 -18.05
CA TYR A 355 19.91 -24.01 -18.40
C TYR A 355 19.18 -25.37 -18.38
N SER A 356 18.85 -25.87 -17.19
CA SER A 356 17.93 -27.02 -17.00
C SER A 356 17.60 -27.24 -15.51
N ARG A 357 16.54 -26.60 -15.00
CA ARG A 357 16.03 -26.89 -13.64
C ARG A 357 14.51 -26.79 -13.50
N THR A 358 13.79 -27.07 -14.58
CA THR A 358 12.33 -26.92 -14.67
C THR A 358 11.56 -28.24 -14.71
N GLU A 359 12.23 -29.39 -14.89
CA GLU A 359 11.56 -30.70 -15.06
C GLU A 359 11.57 -31.58 -13.80
N LEU A 360 12.35 -31.25 -12.77
CA LEU A 360 12.51 -32.07 -11.56
C LEU A 360 11.37 -31.97 -10.54
N ASN A 361 10.54 -30.92 -10.60
CA ASN A 361 9.43 -30.72 -9.65
C ASN A 361 8.10 -31.36 -10.09
N LYS A 362 8.05 -32.00 -11.27
CA LYS A 362 6.81 -32.60 -11.79
C LYS A 362 6.61 -34.05 -11.35
N THR A 363 7.69 -34.78 -11.06
CA THR A 363 7.62 -36.21 -10.70
C THR A 363 7.28 -36.48 -9.23
N GLU A 364 7.54 -35.53 -8.31
CA GLU A 364 7.20 -35.72 -6.89
C GLU A 364 5.70 -35.51 -6.62
N THR A 365 5.04 -34.60 -7.35
CA THR A 365 3.60 -34.30 -7.15
C THR A 365 2.66 -35.35 -7.73
N GLU A 366 3.08 -36.14 -8.72
CA GLU A 366 2.28 -37.25 -9.25
C GLU A 366 2.31 -38.48 -8.32
N ALA A 367 3.42 -38.71 -7.58
CA ALA A 367 3.56 -39.84 -6.66
C ALA A 367 2.70 -39.73 -5.38
N GLU A 368 2.54 -38.53 -4.82
CA GLU A 368 1.80 -38.32 -3.56
C GLU A 368 0.27 -38.48 -3.73
N VAL A 369 -0.24 -38.21 -4.95
CA VAL A 369 -1.66 -38.38 -5.31
C VAL A 369 -2.05 -39.87 -5.45
N GLU A 370 -1.16 -40.71 -5.96
CA GLU A 370 -1.43 -42.15 -6.12
C GLU A 370 -1.40 -42.91 -4.78
N ALA A 371 -0.49 -42.51 -3.87
CA ALA A 371 -0.46 -43.02 -2.50
C ALA A 371 -1.78 -42.77 -1.74
N THR A 372 -2.36 -41.58 -1.92
CA THR A 372 -3.60 -41.17 -1.22
C THR A 372 -4.83 -41.96 -1.71
N ASN A 373 -4.96 -42.20 -3.01
CA ASN A 373 -6.07 -42.99 -3.58
C ASN A 373 -6.07 -44.47 -3.11
N THR A 374 -4.92 -45.01 -2.72
CA THR A 374 -4.80 -46.42 -2.35
C THR A 374 -5.39 -46.72 -0.96
N GLN A 375 -5.42 -45.73 -0.04
CA GLN A 375 -5.99 -45.92 1.31
C GLN A 375 -7.53 -45.84 1.34
N GLN A 376 -8.19 -45.39 0.29
CA GLN A 376 -9.65 -45.18 0.27
C GLN A 376 -10.44 -46.37 -0.34
N LYS A 377 -9.83 -47.56 -0.38
CA LYS A 377 -10.36 -48.72 -1.13
C LYS A 377 -10.15 -50.09 -0.47
N VAL A 378 -10.01 -50.10 0.87
CA VAL A 378 -9.90 -51.28 1.74
C VAL A 378 -10.95 -51.17 2.85
#